data_AF-A0A349R262-F1
#
_entry.id   AF-A0A349R262-F1
#
_cell.length_a   1.000
_cell.length_b   1.000
_cell.length_c   1.000
_cell.angle_alpha   90.00
_cell.angle_beta   90.00
_cell.angle_gamma   90.00
#
_symmetry.space_group_name_H-M   'P 1'
#
loop_
_entity.id
_entity.type
_entity.pdbx_description
1 polymer ?
#
loop_
_entity_poly.entity_id
_entity_poly.type
_entity_poly.pdbx_seq_one_letter_code
_entity_poly.pdbx_strand_id
1 'polypeptide(L)'
;MQHTGHGMDKPRGCSEFCSRWRELTFDGKTVDRRDMWKKCGGNPLYPQGGTWVHDRAYWCPGDLQQPDFIDVFTRVGTHQVALQMEPYTATDNVQAVENISAYLFQYSAPKQKVDVAVESIMVPSDEQRFSRLNPASAGPRISFRNLGADPIRSLEIVYGTKGFPVKTFHWKGNLSFNQVAEVILPGEIQEKDRENVFTVSLLKPNGKPDAWPTDNKAESVFTALQKFPTDFILEFTTNNKPADNRIFLINAKQDTVFCKTGSQLAAATMYRDTLHLNEGNHSLSLVDTAGNGLQFWAQPENGDGHLRIFDLKGNLIHAFESDCGNGEMFSFNAKSEFEMNTISTQYAFSLYPRSVVDKTQLSVLSNKQSEMI
;
A
#
# COMPACT_ATOMS: atom_id res chain seq x y z
N MET A 1 -15.55 12.99 9.00
CA MET A 1 -16.79 12.37 8.48
C MET A 1 -16.44 11.02 7.91
N GLN A 2 -17.12 9.96 8.34
CA GLN A 2 -17.03 8.63 7.73
C GLN A 2 -18.27 8.40 6.90
N HIS A 3 -18.09 7.85 5.69
CA HIS A 3 -19.21 7.59 4.78
C HIS A 3 -18.90 6.36 3.93
N THR A 4 -19.84 5.42 3.89
CA THR A 4 -19.79 4.22 3.04
C THR A 4 -21.12 3.99 2.34
N GLY A 5 -21.10 3.69 1.04
CA GLY A 5 -22.27 3.28 0.28
C GLY A 5 -22.45 1.77 0.24
N HIS A 6 -23.70 1.29 0.33
CA HIS A 6 -24.09 -0.12 0.40
C HIS A 6 -25.27 -0.43 -0.51
N GLY A 7 -25.44 -1.70 -0.88
CA GLY A 7 -26.54 -2.16 -1.75
C GLY A 7 -26.16 -2.20 -3.23
N MET A 8 -26.89 -3.00 -4.01
CA MET A 8 -26.62 -3.24 -5.43
C MET A 8 -27.89 -3.10 -6.27
N ASP A 9 -28.29 -1.85 -6.50
CA ASP A 9 -29.51 -1.52 -7.25
C ASP A 9 -29.28 -1.57 -8.76
N LYS A 10 -30.37 -1.51 -9.53
CA LYS A 10 -30.29 -1.22 -10.97
C LYS A 10 -30.58 0.25 -11.27
N PRO A 11 -29.91 0.84 -12.29
CA PRO A 11 -28.99 0.17 -13.23
C PRO A 11 -27.51 0.22 -12.84
N ARG A 12 -27.11 1.00 -11.83
CA ARG A 12 -25.69 1.33 -11.59
C ARG A 12 -24.99 0.48 -10.53
N GLY A 13 -25.69 -0.42 -9.83
CA GLY A 13 -25.15 -1.13 -8.67
C GLY A 13 -24.98 -0.24 -7.45
N CYS A 14 -25.75 0.85 -7.35
CA CYS A 14 -25.66 1.77 -6.21
C CYS A 14 -26.30 1.15 -4.95
N SER A 15 -25.82 1.48 -3.75
CA SER A 15 -24.73 2.43 -3.48
C SER A 15 -23.35 1.78 -3.27
N GLU A 16 -23.18 0.47 -3.40
CA GLU A 16 -21.88 -0.19 -3.16
C GLU A 16 -20.93 -0.11 -4.36
N PHE A 17 -21.42 -0.40 -5.57
CA PHE A 17 -20.59 -0.61 -6.77
C PHE A 17 -20.70 0.54 -7.79
N CYS A 18 -21.18 1.70 -7.35
CA CYS A 18 -21.26 2.89 -8.18
C CYS A 18 -20.51 4.05 -7.53
N SER A 19 -19.71 4.78 -8.32
CA SER A 19 -19.16 6.07 -7.88
C SER A 19 -20.24 7.14 -7.97
N ARG A 20 -20.41 7.91 -6.90
CA ARG A 20 -21.26 9.11 -6.82
C ARG A 20 -20.49 10.24 -6.14
N TRP A 21 -20.70 11.49 -6.53
CA TRP A 21 -20.09 12.59 -5.79
C TRP A 21 -20.87 12.98 -4.54
N ARG A 22 -20.12 13.49 -3.55
CA ARG A 22 -20.62 14.15 -2.34
C ARG A 22 -20.02 15.55 -2.26
N GLU A 23 -20.84 16.52 -1.86
CA GLU A 23 -20.46 17.92 -1.68
C GLU A 23 -20.90 18.41 -0.30
N LEU A 24 -19.98 19.05 0.43
CA LEU A 24 -20.27 19.77 1.66
C LEU A 24 -20.18 21.26 1.39
N THR A 25 -21.23 22.00 1.77
CA THR A 25 -21.25 23.46 1.72
C THR A 25 -21.31 24.03 3.14
N PHE A 26 -20.62 25.15 3.32
CA PHE A 26 -20.63 25.95 4.53
C PHE A 26 -20.99 27.40 4.15
N ASP A 27 -22.10 27.91 4.71
CA ASP A 27 -22.69 29.21 4.36
C ASP A 27 -22.84 29.44 2.85
N GLY A 28 -23.31 28.40 2.15
CA GLY A 28 -23.53 28.41 0.70
C GLY A 28 -22.26 28.29 -0.16
N LYS A 29 -21.08 28.12 0.43
CA LYS A 29 -19.82 27.87 -0.29
C LYS A 29 -19.39 26.43 -0.16
N THR A 30 -19.03 25.78 -1.26
CA THR A 30 -18.44 24.45 -1.26
C THR A 30 -17.11 24.45 -0.51
N VAL A 31 -17.00 23.62 0.53
CA VAL A 31 -15.78 23.43 1.33
C VAL A 31 -15.14 22.06 1.10
N ASP A 32 -15.92 21.11 0.61
CA ASP A 32 -15.45 19.78 0.22
C ASP A 32 -16.30 19.25 -0.93
N ARG A 33 -15.67 18.65 -1.95
CA ARG A 33 -16.35 17.92 -3.00
C ARG A 33 -15.48 16.76 -3.44
N ARG A 34 -16.01 15.54 -3.41
CA ARG A 34 -15.26 14.34 -3.78
C ARG A 34 -16.16 13.25 -4.33
N ASP A 35 -15.56 12.38 -5.12
CA ASP A 35 -16.18 11.14 -5.55
C ASP A 35 -16.10 10.10 -4.43
N MET A 36 -17.23 9.49 -4.13
CA MET A 36 -17.36 8.39 -3.18
C MET A 36 -16.91 7.10 -3.86
N TRP A 37 -15.59 6.95 -4.00
CA TRP A 37 -14.99 5.77 -4.64
C TRP A 37 -13.66 5.42 -3.99
N LYS A 38 -13.42 4.12 -3.81
CA LYS A 38 -12.16 3.62 -3.28
C LYS A 38 -11.69 2.44 -4.13
N LYS A 39 -10.43 2.52 -4.54
CA LYS A 39 -9.77 1.43 -5.26
C LYS A 39 -9.31 0.35 -4.29
N CYS A 40 -9.73 -0.90 -4.49
CA CYS A 40 -9.56 -1.96 -3.51
C CYS A 40 -8.43 -2.94 -3.80
N GLY A 41 -7.97 -3.07 -5.05
CA GLY A 41 -6.86 -3.96 -5.41
C GLY A 41 -5.55 -3.69 -4.66
N GLY A 42 -5.37 -2.49 -4.10
CA GLY A 42 -4.21 -2.11 -3.29
C GLY A 42 -4.32 -2.36 -1.79
N ASN A 43 -5.37 -3.06 -1.32
CA ASN A 43 -5.62 -3.29 0.11
C ASN A 43 -4.42 -3.98 0.78
N PRO A 44 -3.86 -3.44 1.89
CA PRO A 44 -2.77 -4.09 2.62
C PRO A 44 -3.16 -5.40 3.30
N LEU A 45 -4.45 -5.68 3.49
CA LEU A 45 -4.92 -7.01 3.86
C LEU A 45 -5.17 -7.81 2.57
N TYR A 46 -4.28 -8.74 2.22
CA TYR A 46 -4.41 -9.62 1.07
C TYR A 46 -3.59 -10.90 1.27
N PRO A 47 -3.99 -12.02 0.65
CA PRO A 47 -5.29 -12.25 -0.01
C PRO A 47 -6.43 -12.35 1.03
N GLN A 48 -7.68 -12.11 0.63
CA GLN A 48 -8.84 -12.18 1.57
C GLN A 48 -9.91 -13.22 1.17
N GLY A 49 -9.80 -13.84 -0.01
CA GLY A 49 -10.93 -14.55 -0.62
C GLY A 49 -12.11 -13.60 -0.91
N GLY A 50 -13.17 -14.12 -1.54
CA GLY A 50 -14.33 -13.28 -1.90
C GLY A 50 -13.95 -12.14 -2.87
N THR A 51 -14.76 -11.08 -2.96
CA THR A 51 -14.59 -10.04 -3.97
C THR A 51 -13.82 -8.80 -3.48
N TRP A 52 -12.76 -9.02 -2.71
CA TRP A 52 -12.02 -7.94 -2.01
C TRP A 52 -11.36 -6.93 -2.95
N VAL A 53 -11.01 -7.33 -4.17
CA VAL A 53 -10.40 -6.45 -5.18
C VAL A 53 -11.38 -5.49 -5.85
N HIS A 54 -12.69 -5.76 -5.79
CA HIS A 54 -13.67 -4.88 -6.43
C HIS A 54 -13.74 -3.53 -5.72
N ASP A 55 -13.54 -2.48 -6.49
CA ASP A 55 -13.70 -1.10 -6.04
C ASP A 55 -15.14 -0.85 -5.58
N ARG A 56 -15.29 -0.04 -4.53
CA ARG A 56 -16.57 0.23 -3.89
C ARG A 56 -16.70 1.69 -3.50
N ALA A 57 -17.91 2.08 -3.11
CA ALA A 57 -18.24 3.43 -2.64
C ALA A 57 -17.60 3.75 -1.28
N TYR A 58 -16.31 4.05 -1.34
CA TYR A 58 -15.49 4.64 -0.27
C TYR A 58 -15.07 3.69 0.88
N TRP A 59 -15.19 2.39 0.67
CA TRP A 59 -14.69 1.36 1.57
C TRP A 59 -14.13 0.16 0.78
N CYS A 60 -13.37 -0.71 1.43
CA CYS A 60 -12.93 -1.99 0.87
C CYS A 60 -13.10 -3.08 1.94
N PRO A 61 -13.43 -4.34 1.57
CA PRO A 61 -13.51 -5.43 2.53
C PRO A 61 -12.19 -5.56 3.31
N GLY A 62 -12.28 -5.65 4.63
CA GLY A 62 -11.12 -5.78 5.51
C GLY A 62 -10.23 -4.55 5.64
N ASP A 63 -10.60 -3.41 5.05
CA ASP A 63 -9.90 -2.13 5.23
C ASP A 63 -10.68 -1.16 6.13
N LEU A 64 -9.97 -0.44 6.98
CA LEU A 64 -10.57 0.57 7.85
C LEU A 64 -10.80 1.86 7.06
N GLN A 65 -12.08 2.24 6.89
CA GLN A 65 -12.44 3.51 6.27
C GLN A 65 -11.91 4.68 7.11
N GLN A 66 -11.00 5.46 6.52
CA GLN A 66 -10.45 6.65 7.16
C GLN A 66 -11.45 7.79 7.08
N PRO A 67 -11.68 8.53 8.18
CA PRO A 67 -12.57 9.68 8.16
C PRO A 67 -11.99 10.81 7.31
N ASP A 68 -12.87 11.51 6.61
CA ASP A 68 -12.57 12.79 5.98
C ASP A 68 -12.46 13.88 7.05
N PHE A 69 -11.31 14.55 7.11
CA PHE A 69 -11.14 15.79 7.86
C PHE A 69 -11.38 16.96 6.90
N ILE A 70 -12.38 17.79 7.23
CA ILE A 70 -12.77 18.96 6.43
C ILE A 70 -12.68 20.17 7.36
N ASP A 71 -11.63 20.95 7.18
CA ASP A 71 -11.42 22.17 7.95
C ASP A 71 -12.19 23.33 7.36
N VAL A 72 -12.92 24.05 8.21
CA VAL A 72 -13.64 25.26 7.83
C VAL A 72 -13.28 26.39 8.78
N PHE A 73 -12.76 27.48 8.23
CA PHE A 73 -12.44 28.67 8.99
C PHE A 73 -13.63 29.62 9.03
N THR A 74 -14.07 29.96 10.23
CA THR A 74 -15.24 30.82 10.44
C THR A 74 -15.06 31.81 11.60
N ARG A 75 -16.03 32.69 11.77
CA ARG A 75 -16.15 33.65 12.88
C ARG A 75 -17.20 33.15 13.87
N VAL A 76 -17.30 33.80 15.03
CA VAL A 76 -18.37 33.51 16.00
C VAL A 76 -19.72 33.86 15.37
N GLY A 77 -20.65 32.93 15.39
CA GLY A 77 -21.99 33.11 14.86
C GLY A 77 -22.72 31.80 14.57
N THR A 78 -23.88 31.94 13.92
CA THR A 78 -24.64 30.81 13.38
C THR A 78 -24.20 30.56 11.95
N HIS A 79 -23.93 29.29 11.64
CA HIS A 79 -23.50 28.84 10.32
C HIS A 79 -24.41 27.75 9.80
N GLN A 80 -24.55 27.70 8.48
CA GLN A 80 -25.26 26.62 7.81
C GLN A 80 -24.29 25.65 7.17
N VAL A 81 -24.49 24.36 7.46
CA VAL A 81 -23.77 23.27 6.82
C VAL A 81 -24.79 22.42 6.07
N ALA A 82 -24.54 22.17 4.79
CA ALA A 82 -25.38 21.29 3.99
C ALA A 82 -24.53 20.23 3.29
N LEU A 83 -24.98 18.98 3.39
CA LEU A 83 -24.43 17.85 2.67
C LEU A 83 -25.33 17.52 1.48
N GLN A 84 -24.76 17.50 0.29
CA GLN A 84 -25.44 17.11 -0.93
C GLN A 84 -24.73 15.91 -1.55
N MET A 85 -25.52 14.98 -2.10
CA MET A 85 -25.02 13.85 -2.88
C MET A 85 -25.56 13.92 -4.30
N GLU A 86 -24.81 13.36 -5.25
CA GLU A 86 -25.23 13.25 -6.65
C GLU A 86 -26.62 12.62 -6.75
N PRO A 87 -27.63 13.28 -7.33
CA PRO A 87 -28.96 12.70 -7.47
C PRO A 87 -28.93 11.36 -8.24
N TYR A 88 -29.60 10.35 -7.70
CA TYR A 88 -29.73 9.04 -8.34
C TYR A 88 -31.10 8.43 -8.03
N THR A 89 -31.70 7.79 -9.03
CA THR A 89 -32.97 7.07 -8.90
C THR A 89 -32.75 5.64 -9.36
N ALA A 90 -32.91 4.68 -8.45
CA ALA A 90 -32.93 3.27 -8.77
C ALA A 90 -34.25 2.89 -9.47
N THR A 91 -34.18 1.96 -10.42
CA THR A 91 -35.36 1.51 -11.18
C THR A 91 -35.83 0.11 -10.77
N ASP A 92 -34.98 -0.67 -10.11
CA ASP A 92 -35.24 -2.04 -9.68
C ASP A 92 -34.21 -2.46 -8.60
N ASN A 93 -34.52 -3.50 -7.83
CA ASN A 93 -33.75 -3.99 -6.68
C ASN A 93 -33.30 -2.86 -5.74
N VAL A 94 -34.23 -2.01 -5.29
CA VAL A 94 -33.91 -0.81 -4.49
C VAL A 94 -33.45 -1.18 -3.09
N GLN A 95 -32.14 -1.15 -2.88
CA GLN A 95 -31.38 -1.58 -1.71
C GLN A 95 -30.29 -0.55 -1.31
N ALA A 96 -30.15 0.57 -2.03
CA ALA A 96 -29.13 1.57 -1.75
C ALA A 96 -29.25 2.13 -0.33
N VAL A 97 -28.16 2.04 0.44
CA VAL A 97 -28.04 2.59 1.79
C VAL A 97 -26.74 3.39 1.89
N GLU A 98 -26.82 4.61 2.41
CA GLU A 98 -25.67 5.46 2.71
C GLU A 98 -25.47 5.52 4.22
N ASN A 99 -24.39 4.93 4.72
CA ASN A 99 -24.03 5.02 6.13
C ASN A 99 -23.10 6.22 6.32
N ILE A 100 -23.58 7.26 7.01
CA ILE A 100 -22.85 8.51 7.22
C ILE A 100 -22.76 8.78 8.71
N SER A 101 -21.53 8.98 9.20
CA SER A 101 -21.25 9.43 10.56
C SER A 101 -20.38 10.68 10.52
N ALA A 102 -20.91 11.78 11.05
CA ALA A 102 -20.25 13.07 11.04
C ALA A 102 -20.25 13.69 12.44
N TYR A 103 -19.08 14.16 12.86
CA TYR A 103 -18.87 14.86 14.12
C TYR A 103 -18.27 16.23 13.80
N LEU A 104 -18.74 17.25 14.53
CA LEU A 104 -18.19 18.60 14.46
C LEU A 104 -17.31 18.81 15.68
N PHE A 105 -16.05 19.19 15.43
CA PHE A 105 -15.13 19.65 16.45
C PHE A 105 -14.90 21.15 16.26
N GLN A 106 -15.11 21.93 17.31
CA GLN A 106 -14.90 23.37 17.27
C GLN A 106 -13.70 23.72 18.15
N TYR A 107 -12.75 24.43 17.54
CA TYR A 107 -11.60 25.00 18.22
C TYR A 107 -11.63 26.52 18.11
N SER A 108 -11.08 27.22 19.12
CA SER A 108 -10.61 28.59 18.91
C SER A 108 -9.46 28.61 17.91
N ALA A 109 -9.07 29.82 17.46
CA ALA A 109 -7.88 29.97 16.63
C ALA A 109 -6.65 29.28 17.27
N PRO A 110 -5.73 28.68 16.46
CA PRO A 110 -4.55 28.02 16.99
C PRO A 110 -3.75 28.98 17.88
N LYS A 111 -3.40 28.51 19.08
CA LYS A 111 -2.67 29.32 20.06
C LYS A 111 -1.24 29.58 19.61
N GLN A 112 -0.62 28.60 18.96
CA GLN A 112 0.77 28.62 18.54
C GLN A 112 0.88 28.98 17.07
N LYS A 113 1.93 29.74 16.72
CA LYS A 113 2.18 30.13 15.33
C LYS A 113 2.85 29.02 14.54
N VAL A 114 3.74 28.26 15.17
CA VAL A 114 4.58 27.27 14.50
C VAL A 114 4.59 26.02 15.37
N ASP A 115 4.08 24.92 14.82
CA ASP A 115 3.91 23.64 15.53
C ASP A 115 3.79 22.53 14.47
N VAL A 116 4.63 21.49 14.56
CA VAL A 116 4.62 20.36 13.62
C VAL A 116 4.70 19.01 14.33
N ALA A 117 3.84 18.09 13.91
CA ALA A 117 3.79 16.74 14.47
C ALA A 117 4.14 15.69 13.41
N VAL A 118 4.88 14.65 13.79
CA VAL A 118 5.01 13.44 12.97
C VAL A 118 3.71 12.66 13.05
N GLU A 119 3.11 12.36 11.91
CA GLU A 119 1.86 11.59 11.83
C GLU A 119 2.15 10.09 11.73
N SER A 120 3.10 9.70 10.87
CA SER A 120 3.50 8.30 10.73
C SER A 120 4.88 8.14 10.09
N ILE A 121 5.53 7.03 10.39
CA ILE A 121 6.64 6.49 9.61
C ILE A 121 6.08 5.31 8.83
N MET A 122 5.79 5.53 7.55
CA MET A 122 5.21 4.50 6.66
C MET A 122 6.25 3.50 6.20
N VAL A 123 7.49 3.96 6.01
CA VAL A 123 8.63 3.13 5.58
C VAL A 123 9.89 3.60 6.33
N PRO A 124 10.66 2.70 6.94
CA PRO A 124 10.34 1.29 7.18
C PRO A 124 9.32 1.11 8.31
N SER A 125 8.47 0.09 8.23
CA SER A 125 7.48 -0.23 9.27
C SER A 125 6.91 -1.65 9.13
N ASP A 126 6.73 -2.34 10.26
CA ASP A 126 6.00 -3.62 10.34
C ASP A 126 4.48 -3.44 10.59
N GLU A 127 3.98 -2.19 10.70
CA GLU A 127 2.52 -1.95 10.76
C GLU A 127 1.80 -2.51 9.53
N GLN A 128 0.80 -3.37 9.74
CA GLN A 128 0.07 -4.06 8.67
C GLN A 128 -0.45 -3.11 7.58
N ARG A 129 -0.94 -1.91 7.95
CA ARG A 129 -1.48 -0.93 7.00
C ARG A 129 -0.43 -0.40 6.00
N PHE A 130 0.85 -0.58 6.29
CA PHE A 130 1.97 -0.19 5.42
C PHE A 130 2.69 -1.39 4.79
N SER A 131 2.16 -2.62 4.94
CA SER A 131 2.75 -3.84 4.38
C SER A 131 2.92 -3.81 2.86
N ARG A 132 2.10 -3.07 2.11
CA ARG A 132 2.30 -2.89 0.65
C ARG A 132 3.55 -2.08 0.29
N LEU A 133 4.09 -1.34 1.25
CA LEU A 133 5.29 -0.53 1.11
C LEU A 133 6.51 -1.21 1.77
N ASN A 134 6.32 -2.31 2.48
CA ASN A 134 7.33 -2.94 3.33
C ASN A 134 7.40 -4.46 3.08
N PRO A 135 8.55 -5.10 3.36
CA PRO A 135 9.80 -4.48 3.79
C PRO A 135 10.44 -3.71 2.62
N ALA A 136 11.17 -2.64 2.94
CA ALA A 136 11.84 -1.80 1.96
C ALA A 136 13.31 -1.61 2.31
N SER A 137 14.14 -1.51 1.28
CA SER A 137 15.59 -1.33 1.41
C SER A 137 16.06 0.12 1.36
N ALA A 138 15.22 1.02 0.84
CA ALA A 138 15.55 2.41 0.61
C ALA A 138 14.29 3.26 0.55
N GLY A 139 14.47 4.58 0.56
CA GLY A 139 13.38 5.53 0.43
C GLY A 139 12.45 5.55 1.65
N PRO A 140 12.95 5.81 2.88
CA PRO A 140 12.07 6.00 4.03
C PRO A 140 10.94 6.97 3.72
N ARG A 141 9.71 6.68 4.13
CA ARG A 141 8.52 7.47 3.81
C ARG A 141 7.84 7.86 5.10
N ILE A 142 7.61 9.15 5.28
CA ILE A 142 7.01 9.70 6.50
C ILE A 142 5.85 10.64 6.13
N SER A 143 4.94 10.84 7.08
CA SER A 143 3.97 11.93 7.02
C SER A 143 4.07 12.81 8.26
N PHE A 144 3.77 14.10 8.09
CA PHE A 144 3.74 15.08 9.17
C PHE A 144 2.69 16.15 8.91
N ARG A 145 2.22 16.77 9.99
CA ARG A 145 1.13 17.75 9.98
C ARG A 145 1.60 19.10 10.51
N ASN A 146 1.04 20.17 9.97
CA ASN A 146 1.16 21.50 10.57
C ASN A 146 0.03 21.72 11.60
N LEU A 147 0.36 21.93 12.87
CA LEU A 147 -0.59 22.27 13.94
C LEU A 147 -0.56 23.78 14.29
N GLY A 148 0.36 24.54 13.69
CA GLY A 148 0.53 25.97 13.89
C GLY A 148 -0.30 26.83 12.93
N ALA A 149 -0.61 28.06 13.35
CA ALA A 149 -1.36 29.01 12.53
C ALA A 149 -0.61 29.46 11.26
N ASP A 150 0.71 29.57 11.31
CA ASP A 150 1.52 30.00 10.17
C ASP A 150 1.80 28.80 9.24
N PRO A 151 1.69 28.95 7.90
CA PRO A 151 2.07 27.88 6.99
C PRO A 151 3.55 27.50 7.10
N ILE A 152 3.85 26.20 7.12
CA ILE A 152 5.23 25.69 7.14
C ILE A 152 5.79 25.71 5.72
N ARG A 153 6.88 26.45 5.54
CA ARG A 153 7.60 26.63 4.27
C ARG A 153 8.93 25.90 4.24
N SER A 154 9.49 25.59 5.39
CA SER A 154 10.74 24.84 5.53
C SER A 154 10.77 24.03 6.82
N LEU A 155 11.46 22.89 6.79
CA LEU A 155 11.61 21.99 7.92
C LEU A 155 12.91 21.18 7.78
N GLU A 156 13.62 20.96 8.88
CA GLU A 156 14.74 20.01 8.95
C GLU A 156 14.19 18.66 9.45
N ILE A 157 14.38 17.60 8.68
CA ILE A 157 13.95 16.25 9.01
C ILE A 157 15.20 15.42 9.31
N VAL A 158 15.39 15.03 10.57
CA VAL A 158 16.47 14.16 11.00
C VAL A 158 15.94 12.74 11.10
N TYR A 159 16.60 11.78 10.47
CA TYR A 159 16.09 10.41 10.37
C TYR A 159 17.21 9.36 10.34
N GLY A 160 16.89 8.15 10.76
CA GLY A 160 17.79 7.00 10.68
C GLY A 160 17.41 5.87 11.62
N THR A 161 18.07 4.73 11.43
CA THR A 161 17.90 3.54 12.28
C THR A 161 18.76 3.65 13.53
N LYS A 162 18.21 3.29 14.70
CA LYS A 162 18.97 3.30 15.97
C LYS A 162 20.22 2.43 15.85
N GLY A 163 21.37 3.01 16.22
CA GLY A 163 22.69 2.38 16.12
C GLY A 163 23.46 2.71 14.85
N PHE A 164 22.85 3.41 13.90
CA PHE A 164 23.49 3.87 12.67
C PHE A 164 23.56 5.42 12.61
N PRO A 165 24.42 5.98 11.74
CA PRO A 165 24.44 7.43 11.51
C PRO A 165 23.08 7.95 11.03
N VAL A 166 22.65 9.06 11.62
CA VAL A 166 21.45 9.77 11.18
C VAL A 166 21.75 10.64 9.96
N LYS A 167 20.73 10.90 9.15
CA LYS A 167 20.75 11.80 8.00
C LYS A 167 19.86 13.01 8.28
N THR A 168 20.11 14.11 7.57
CA THR A 168 19.28 15.32 7.64
C THR A 168 18.80 15.70 6.25
N PHE A 169 17.49 15.84 6.10
CA PHE A 169 16.85 16.31 4.88
C PHE A 169 16.20 17.67 5.13
N HIS A 170 16.37 18.61 4.19
CA HIS A 170 15.79 19.95 4.27
C HIS A 170 14.56 20.01 3.38
N TRP A 171 13.38 19.89 3.99
CA TRP A 171 12.13 19.99 3.28
C TRP A 171 11.78 21.46 2.99
N LYS A 172 11.21 21.71 1.81
CA LYS A 172 10.64 22.99 1.41
C LYS A 172 9.27 22.76 0.80
N GLY A 173 8.31 23.64 1.09
CA GLY A 173 6.97 23.51 0.55
C GLY A 173 6.01 24.60 1.04
N ASN A 174 4.73 24.25 1.09
CA ASN A 174 3.68 25.09 1.67
C ASN A 174 2.64 24.21 2.37
N LEU A 175 2.80 24.01 3.67
CA LEU A 175 1.86 23.22 4.46
C LEU A 175 1.01 24.16 5.33
N SER A 176 -0.24 24.37 4.93
CA SER A 176 -1.17 25.21 5.68
C SER A 176 -1.58 24.52 6.99
N PHE A 177 -2.22 25.26 7.90
CA PHE A 177 -2.74 24.69 9.14
C PHE A 177 -3.56 23.41 8.88
N ASN A 178 -3.33 22.42 9.74
CA ASN A 178 -3.94 21.09 9.76
C ASN A 178 -3.76 20.23 8.49
N GLN A 179 -2.99 20.71 7.51
CA GLN A 179 -2.63 19.90 6.34
C GLN A 179 -1.52 18.90 6.69
N VAL A 180 -1.56 17.76 6.01
CA VAL A 180 -0.54 16.70 6.10
C VAL A 180 0.30 16.71 4.83
N ALA A 181 1.62 16.61 4.99
CA ALA A 181 2.55 16.33 3.90
C ALA A 181 3.08 14.89 4.03
N GLU A 182 3.29 14.24 2.90
CA GLU A 182 4.04 13.00 2.81
C GLU A 182 5.36 13.24 2.07
N VAL A 183 6.44 12.65 2.57
CA VAL A 183 7.79 12.81 2.00
C VAL A 183 8.48 11.46 1.91
N ILE A 184 9.07 11.18 0.74
CA ILE A 184 10.04 10.11 0.54
C ILE A 184 11.43 10.71 0.77
N LEU A 185 12.12 10.21 1.78
CA LEU A 185 13.45 10.64 2.20
C LEU A 185 14.52 9.86 1.43
N PRO A 186 15.65 10.49 1.07
CA PRO A 186 16.66 9.83 0.25
C PRO A 186 17.49 8.79 1.02
N GLY A 187 17.94 7.78 0.27
CA GLY A 187 18.97 6.83 0.67
C GLY A 187 18.44 5.50 1.21
N GLU A 188 19.38 4.58 1.41
CA GLU A 188 19.12 3.26 1.96
C GLU A 188 18.70 3.31 3.43
N ILE A 189 17.88 2.33 3.80
CA ILE A 189 17.49 2.01 5.18
C ILE A 189 18.58 1.11 5.74
N GLN A 190 19.34 1.63 6.69
CA GLN A 190 20.37 0.84 7.37
C GLN A 190 19.71 -0.06 8.40
N GLU A 191 20.20 -1.29 8.52
CA GLU A 191 19.61 -2.31 9.38
C GLU A 191 20.68 -3.25 9.91
N LYS A 192 20.44 -3.78 11.10
CA LYS A 192 21.09 -4.99 11.63
C LYS A 192 20.14 -6.16 11.45
N ASP A 193 20.62 -7.39 11.55
CA ASP A 193 19.74 -8.55 11.44
C ASP A 193 18.63 -8.53 12.52
N ARG A 194 17.45 -9.06 12.15
CA ARG A 194 16.21 -9.11 12.96
C ARG A 194 15.54 -7.74 13.11
N GLU A 195 14.99 -7.46 14.28
CA GLU A 195 14.21 -6.27 14.57
C GLU A 195 15.09 -5.02 14.70
N ASN A 196 14.62 -3.93 14.10
CA ASN A 196 15.23 -2.61 14.09
C ASN A 196 14.21 -1.55 14.50
N VAL A 197 14.70 -0.38 14.89
CA VAL A 197 13.87 0.79 15.20
C VAL A 197 14.35 1.97 14.36
N PHE A 198 13.46 2.48 13.52
CA PHE A 198 13.68 3.69 12.75
C PHE A 198 13.16 4.91 13.51
N THR A 199 13.86 6.03 13.39
CA THR A 199 13.56 7.25 14.14
C THR A 199 13.47 8.45 13.21
N VAL A 200 12.55 9.36 13.53
CA VAL A 200 12.36 10.63 12.84
C VAL A 200 12.24 11.75 13.86
N SER A 201 12.81 12.91 13.55
CA SER A 201 12.64 14.14 14.32
C SER A 201 12.47 15.34 13.39
N LEU A 202 11.43 16.14 13.62
CA LEU A 202 11.12 17.36 12.88
C LEU A 202 11.67 18.57 13.63
N LEU A 203 12.53 19.35 12.99
CA LEU A 203 13.26 20.45 13.61
C LEU A 203 13.12 21.74 12.80
N LYS A 204 13.22 22.86 13.52
CA LYS A 204 13.29 24.22 12.96
C LYS A 204 12.20 24.52 11.90
N PRO A 205 10.91 24.26 12.18
CA PRO A 205 9.84 24.71 11.28
C PRO A 205 9.96 26.22 11.02
N ASN A 206 10.10 26.60 9.75
CA ASN A 206 10.38 27.99 9.33
C ASN A 206 11.61 28.63 10.00
N GLY A 207 12.62 27.84 10.37
CA GLY A 207 13.82 28.31 11.07
C GLY A 207 13.58 28.69 12.53
N LYS A 208 12.42 28.39 13.11
CA LYS A 208 12.02 28.76 14.48
C LYS A 208 11.93 27.54 15.39
N PRO A 209 12.02 27.72 16.72
CA PRO A 209 11.66 26.67 17.66
C PRO A 209 10.20 26.25 17.46
N ASP A 210 9.97 24.96 17.57
CA ASP A 210 8.64 24.38 17.59
C ASP A 210 7.95 24.62 18.95
N ALA A 211 6.63 24.78 18.94
CA ALA A 211 5.87 25.10 20.15
C ALA A 211 5.62 23.89 21.06
N TRP A 212 5.57 22.68 20.52
CA TRP A 212 5.37 21.44 21.27
C TRP A 212 6.32 20.32 20.81
N PRO A 213 7.60 20.34 21.24
CA PRO A 213 8.62 19.40 20.74
C PRO A 213 8.40 17.88 20.97
N THR A 214 7.35 17.49 21.68
CA THR A 214 7.10 16.09 22.07
C THR A 214 6.50 15.27 20.93
N ASP A 215 5.70 15.86 20.04
CA ASP A 215 5.11 15.18 18.88
C ASP A 215 5.94 15.36 17.59
N ASN A 216 7.03 16.13 17.66
CA ASN A 216 8.03 16.23 16.60
C ASN A 216 8.81 14.93 16.36
N LYS A 217 8.63 13.90 17.20
CA LYS A 217 9.41 12.66 17.16
C LYS A 217 8.49 11.46 17.04
N ALA A 218 8.90 10.52 16.19
CA ALA A 218 8.27 9.21 16.10
C ALA A 218 9.31 8.12 15.92
N GLU A 219 8.90 6.91 16.25
CA GLU A 219 9.66 5.69 16.02
C GLU A 219 8.77 4.65 15.35
N SER A 220 9.35 3.83 14.48
CA SER A 220 8.70 2.63 13.94
C SER A 220 9.59 1.42 14.14
N VAL A 221 8.98 0.29 14.46
CA VAL A 221 9.64 -1.01 14.47
C VAL A 221 9.57 -1.60 13.07
N PHE A 222 10.66 -2.20 12.61
CA PHE A 222 10.69 -2.92 11.35
C PHE A 222 11.63 -4.12 11.39
N THR A 223 11.32 -5.15 10.61
CA THR A 223 12.14 -6.34 10.47
C THR A 223 13.11 -6.20 9.30
N ALA A 224 14.38 -6.56 9.52
CA ALA A 224 15.41 -6.50 8.49
C ALA A 224 15.10 -7.39 7.28
N LEU A 225 15.65 -7.02 6.13
CA LEU A 225 15.50 -7.82 4.91
C LEU A 225 16.07 -9.22 5.10
N GLN A 226 15.33 -10.21 4.60
CA GLN A 226 15.84 -11.57 4.55
C GLN A 226 17.04 -11.65 3.60
N LYS A 227 17.96 -12.56 3.92
CA LYS A 227 19.06 -12.89 3.02
C LYS A 227 18.53 -13.78 1.90
N PHE A 228 19.08 -13.61 0.71
CA PHE A 228 18.64 -14.31 -0.50
C PHE A 228 19.85 -14.57 -1.41
N PRO A 229 19.85 -15.61 -2.27
CA PRO A 229 20.99 -15.87 -3.15
C PRO A 229 21.14 -14.79 -4.23
N THR A 230 22.39 -14.56 -4.67
CA THR A 230 22.69 -13.74 -5.86
C THR A 230 22.22 -14.36 -7.16
N ASP A 231 22.13 -15.69 -7.19
CA ASP A 231 21.79 -16.47 -8.37
C ASP A 231 20.51 -17.28 -8.13
N PHE A 232 19.51 -17.06 -8.95
CA PHE A 232 18.23 -17.76 -8.85
C PHE A 232 17.51 -17.81 -10.18
N ILE A 233 16.48 -18.65 -10.24
CA ILE A 233 15.58 -18.78 -11.38
C ILE A 233 14.26 -18.12 -11.02
N LEU A 234 13.85 -17.14 -11.80
CA LEU A 234 12.52 -16.56 -11.75
C LEU A 234 11.62 -17.27 -12.76
N GLU A 235 10.57 -17.91 -12.28
CA GLU A 235 9.56 -18.57 -13.12
C GLU A 235 8.25 -17.79 -13.02
N PHE A 236 7.80 -17.28 -14.17
CA PHE A 236 6.56 -16.55 -14.29
C PHE A 236 5.63 -17.25 -15.27
N THR A 237 4.51 -17.75 -14.78
CA THR A 237 3.41 -18.22 -15.62
C THR A 237 2.34 -17.15 -15.68
N THR A 238 2.09 -16.62 -16.87
CA THR A 238 1.04 -15.64 -17.11
C THR A 238 -0.35 -16.28 -17.03
N ASN A 239 -1.34 -15.48 -16.69
CA ASN A 239 -2.74 -15.84 -16.91
C ASN A 239 -3.16 -15.46 -18.36
N ASN A 240 -4.45 -15.43 -18.67
CA ASN A 240 -4.99 -15.06 -19.97
C ASN A 240 -5.02 -13.54 -20.23
N LYS A 241 -4.57 -12.71 -19.27
CA LYS A 241 -4.51 -11.25 -19.32
C LYS A 241 -3.09 -10.70 -19.08
N PRO A 242 -2.06 -11.22 -19.77
CA PRO A 242 -0.67 -10.83 -19.53
C PRO A 242 -0.37 -9.35 -19.78
N ALA A 243 -1.21 -8.66 -20.55
CA ALA A 243 -1.06 -7.24 -20.86
C ALA A 243 -1.15 -6.34 -19.61
N ASP A 244 -1.84 -6.81 -18.57
CA ASP A 244 -2.00 -6.10 -17.30
C ASP A 244 -0.79 -6.28 -16.38
N ASN A 245 0.09 -7.25 -16.68
CA ASN A 245 1.19 -7.61 -15.81
C ASN A 245 2.50 -6.89 -16.15
N ARG A 246 3.24 -6.55 -15.11
CA ARG A 246 4.63 -6.11 -15.21
C ARG A 246 5.43 -6.70 -14.05
N ILE A 247 6.60 -7.25 -14.37
CA ILE A 247 7.56 -7.72 -13.37
C ILE A 247 8.83 -6.91 -13.53
N PHE A 248 9.36 -6.37 -12.45
CA PHE A 248 10.65 -5.68 -12.50
C PHE A 248 11.43 -5.86 -11.21
N LEU A 249 12.75 -5.85 -11.32
CA LEU A 249 13.68 -5.92 -10.21
C LEU A 249 14.57 -4.69 -10.22
N ILE A 250 14.65 -4.01 -9.08
CA ILE A 250 15.52 -2.84 -8.87
C ILE A 250 16.57 -3.12 -7.80
N ASN A 251 17.72 -2.47 -7.92
CA ASN A 251 18.77 -2.47 -6.90
C ASN A 251 18.60 -1.30 -5.91
N ALA A 252 19.46 -1.23 -4.90
CA ALA A 252 19.46 -0.16 -3.89
C ALA A 252 19.65 1.26 -4.46
N LYS A 253 20.27 1.39 -5.65
CA LYS A 253 20.44 2.65 -6.38
C LYS A 253 19.24 3.05 -7.24
N GLN A 254 18.17 2.24 -7.23
CA GLN A 254 16.98 2.38 -8.07
C GLN A 254 17.21 2.08 -9.57
N ASP A 255 18.33 1.42 -9.92
CA ASP A 255 18.52 0.94 -11.29
C ASP A 255 17.66 -0.30 -11.52
N THR A 256 16.99 -0.38 -12.68
CA THR A 256 16.28 -1.58 -13.11
C THR A 256 17.29 -2.60 -13.65
N VAL A 257 17.35 -3.77 -13.03
CA VAL A 257 18.27 -4.86 -13.43
C VAL A 257 17.55 -6.01 -14.15
N PHE A 258 16.22 -6.08 -14.02
CA PHE A 258 15.37 -7.01 -14.76
C PHE A 258 13.99 -6.39 -14.98
N CYS A 259 13.37 -6.67 -16.14
CA CYS A 259 12.01 -6.21 -16.44
C CYS A 259 11.34 -7.12 -17.48
N LYS A 260 10.07 -7.45 -17.25
CA LYS A 260 9.12 -7.92 -18.28
C LYS A 260 7.86 -7.07 -18.23
N THR A 261 7.41 -6.61 -19.38
CA THR A 261 6.17 -5.85 -19.55
C THR A 261 5.14 -6.64 -20.35
N GLY A 262 3.85 -6.30 -20.22
CA GLY A 262 2.76 -6.96 -20.95
C GLY A 262 2.97 -7.12 -22.47
N SER A 263 3.68 -6.20 -23.12
CA SER A 263 4.05 -6.30 -24.54
C SER A 263 5.02 -7.45 -24.89
N GLN A 264 5.71 -8.01 -23.90
CA GLN A 264 6.67 -9.11 -24.04
C GLN A 264 6.08 -10.46 -23.61
N LEU A 265 4.82 -10.46 -23.18
CA LEU A 265 4.18 -11.59 -22.52
C LEU A 265 3.03 -12.13 -23.37
N ALA A 266 2.95 -13.45 -23.49
CA ALA A 266 1.87 -14.19 -24.12
C ALA A 266 0.96 -14.79 -23.05
N ALA A 267 -0.30 -15.03 -23.40
CA ALA A 267 -1.29 -15.61 -22.50
C ALA A 267 -0.92 -17.06 -22.15
N ALA A 268 -1.21 -17.48 -20.92
CA ALA A 268 -1.02 -18.86 -20.45
C ALA A 268 0.37 -19.45 -20.78
N THR A 269 1.41 -18.65 -20.62
CA THR A 269 2.79 -18.98 -21.04
C THR A 269 3.72 -18.91 -19.83
N MET A 270 4.59 -19.91 -19.71
CA MET A 270 5.63 -19.95 -18.68
C MET A 270 6.94 -19.36 -19.23
N TYR A 271 7.48 -18.40 -18.49
CA TYR A 271 8.79 -17.78 -18.69
C TYR A 271 9.71 -18.18 -17.55
N ARG A 272 10.92 -18.62 -17.88
CA ARG A 272 11.92 -19.04 -16.90
C ARG A 272 13.22 -18.32 -17.18
N ASP A 273 13.55 -17.35 -16.33
CA ASP A 273 14.73 -16.50 -16.48
C ASP A 273 15.72 -16.79 -15.35
N THR A 274 16.99 -16.97 -15.68
CA THR A 274 18.07 -17.08 -14.68
C THR A 274 18.62 -15.68 -14.43
N LEU A 275 18.57 -15.23 -13.18
CA LEU A 275 19.05 -13.91 -12.77
C LEU A 275 20.36 -14.05 -12.00
N HIS A 276 21.29 -13.14 -12.28
CA HIS A 276 22.57 -12.99 -11.62
C HIS A 276 22.66 -11.58 -11.05
N LEU A 277 22.61 -11.45 -9.73
CA LEU A 277 22.62 -10.17 -9.03
C LEU A 277 23.98 -9.91 -8.39
N ASN A 278 24.33 -8.63 -8.27
CA ASN A 278 25.39 -8.23 -7.35
C ASN A 278 24.90 -8.38 -5.90
N GLU A 279 25.81 -8.48 -4.93
CA GLU A 279 25.42 -8.44 -3.53
C GLU A 279 24.76 -7.11 -3.15
N GLY A 280 23.85 -7.16 -2.18
CA GLY A 280 23.19 -5.98 -1.62
C GLY A 280 21.68 -5.99 -1.80
N ASN A 281 21.06 -4.85 -1.54
CA ASN A 281 19.61 -4.76 -1.46
C ASN A 281 18.95 -4.71 -2.84
N HIS A 282 17.88 -5.48 -2.97
CA HIS A 282 17.07 -5.56 -4.17
C HIS A 282 15.58 -5.61 -3.82
N SER A 283 14.75 -5.20 -4.77
CA SER A 283 13.29 -5.31 -4.68
C SER A 283 12.74 -5.85 -5.99
N LEU A 284 12.08 -7.00 -5.93
CA LEU A 284 11.34 -7.60 -7.04
C LEU A 284 9.85 -7.26 -6.87
N SER A 285 9.24 -6.73 -7.91
CA SER A 285 7.84 -6.32 -7.90
C SER A 285 7.07 -6.98 -9.03
N LEU A 286 5.95 -7.61 -8.68
CA LEU A 286 4.86 -7.93 -9.58
C LEU A 286 3.83 -6.80 -9.50
N VAL A 287 3.39 -6.31 -10.64
CA VAL A 287 2.32 -5.29 -10.75
C VAL A 287 1.26 -5.81 -11.70
N ASP A 288 0.00 -5.66 -11.29
CA ASP A 288 -1.17 -5.90 -12.12
C ASP A 288 -1.99 -4.60 -12.22
N THR A 289 -2.15 -4.08 -13.43
CA THR A 289 -2.81 -2.79 -13.64
C THR A 289 -4.33 -2.86 -13.61
N ALA A 290 -4.91 -4.06 -13.75
CA ALA A 290 -6.35 -4.30 -13.64
C ALA A 290 -6.79 -4.45 -12.17
N GLY A 291 -5.87 -4.74 -11.27
CA GLY A 291 -6.09 -4.88 -9.83
C GLY A 291 -6.66 -6.23 -9.42
N ASN A 292 -6.57 -7.25 -10.26
CA ASN A 292 -7.10 -8.60 -10.00
C ASN A 292 -6.00 -9.68 -9.90
N GLY A 293 -4.73 -9.28 -9.94
CA GLY A 293 -3.58 -10.15 -9.74
C GLY A 293 -3.39 -11.17 -10.86
N LEU A 294 -2.61 -12.21 -10.57
CA LEU A 294 -2.39 -13.33 -11.49
C LEU A 294 -3.52 -14.35 -11.45
N GLN A 295 -4.36 -14.28 -10.43
CA GLN A 295 -5.54 -15.12 -10.29
C GLN A 295 -6.59 -14.43 -9.43
N PHE A 296 -7.85 -14.55 -9.84
CA PHE A 296 -8.98 -14.10 -9.05
C PHE A 296 -10.20 -14.99 -9.26
N TRP A 297 -10.78 -15.52 -8.17
CA TRP A 297 -11.78 -16.61 -8.27
C TRP A 297 -13.07 -16.19 -8.97
N ALA A 298 -13.47 -14.92 -8.89
CA ALA A 298 -14.69 -14.42 -9.52
C ALA A 298 -14.49 -14.04 -11.00
N GLN A 299 -13.28 -14.22 -11.53
CA GLN A 299 -12.94 -14.05 -12.95
C GLN A 299 -12.12 -15.27 -13.45
N PRO A 300 -12.66 -16.49 -13.36
CA PRO A 300 -11.94 -17.72 -13.71
C PRO A 300 -11.52 -17.78 -15.18
N GLU A 301 -12.19 -17.04 -16.07
CA GLU A 301 -11.83 -16.89 -17.47
C GLU A 301 -10.46 -16.22 -17.68
N ASN A 302 -10.00 -15.44 -16.71
CA ASN A 302 -8.65 -14.88 -16.74
C ASN A 302 -7.59 -15.96 -16.53
N GLY A 303 -7.93 -17.17 -16.07
CA GLY A 303 -6.98 -18.25 -15.84
C GLY A 303 -6.09 -18.04 -14.63
N ASP A 304 -5.20 -19.00 -14.40
CA ASP A 304 -4.31 -19.03 -13.24
C ASP A 304 -2.85 -18.76 -13.66
N GLY A 305 -2.31 -17.65 -13.18
CA GLY A 305 -0.88 -17.36 -13.24
C GLY A 305 -0.18 -17.53 -11.89
N HIS A 306 1.15 -17.54 -11.90
CA HIS A 306 1.96 -17.52 -10.68
C HIS A 306 3.37 -16.98 -10.94
N LEU A 307 3.97 -16.39 -9.91
CA LEU A 307 5.36 -15.96 -9.89
C LEU A 307 6.11 -16.69 -8.78
N ARG A 308 7.17 -17.41 -9.14
CA ARG A 308 7.93 -18.26 -8.23
C ARG A 308 9.42 -18.02 -8.41
N ILE A 309 10.15 -18.15 -7.33
CA ILE A 309 11.61 -18.09 -7.32
C ILE A 309 12.15 -19.43 -6.87
N PHE A 310 13.10 -19.96 -7.64
CA PHE A 310 13.81 -21.19 -7.36
C PHE A 310 15.30 -20.95 -7.20
N ASP A 311 15.97 -21.77 -6.40
CA ASP A 311 17.43 -21.86 -6.46
C ASP A 311 17.89 -22.54 -7.77
N LEU A 312 19.19 -22.55 -8.03
CA LEU A 312 19.76 -23.19 -9.22
C LEU A 312 19.62 -24.73 -9.23
N LYS A 313 19.26 -25.35 -8.09
CA LYS A 313 19.00 -26.79 -7.98
C LYS A 313 17.53 -27.13 -8.23
N GLY A 314 16.66 -26.12 -8.40
CA GLY A 314 15.23 -26.27 -8.64
C GLY A 314 14.38 -26.33 -7.37
N ASN A 315 14.92 -26.01 -6.20
CA ASN A 315 14.15 -25.90 -4.96
C ASN A 315 13.40 -24.56 -4.91
N LEU A 316 12.12 -24.58 -4.53
CA LEU A 316 11.34 -23.36 -4.32
C LEU A 316 11.91 -22.57 -3.14
N ILE A 317 12.22 -21.28 -3.35
CA ILE A 317 12.72 -20.40 -2.28
C ILE A 317 11.77 -19.26 -1.94
N HIS A 318 10.90 -18.86 -2.87
CA HIS A 318 9.84 -17.90 -2.62
C HIS A 318 8.71 -18.08 -3.62
N ALA A 319 7.47 -17.86 -3.17
CA ALA A 319 6.28 -17.85 -4.01
C ALA A 319 5.49 -16.59 -3.71
N PHE A 320 5.18 -15.83 -4.75
CA PHE A 320 4.28 -14.68 -4.64
C PHE A 320 2.83 -15.17 -4.54
N GLU A 321 2.00 -14.39 -3.87
CA GLU A 321 0.56 -14.57 -3.90
C GLU A 321 0.02 -14.25 -5.31
N SER A 322 -0.84 -15.13 -5.83
CA SER A 322 -1.49 -14.91 -7.13
C SER A 322 -2.75 -14.05 -7.01
N ASP A 323 -3.51 -14.17 -5.90
CA ASP A 323 -4.62 -13.26 -5.53
C ASP A 323 -4.07 -12.01 -4.84
N CYS A 324 -3.23 -11.26 -5.57
CA CYS A 324 -2.47 -10.14 -5.03
C CYS A 324 -3.09 -8.77 -5.32
N GLY A 325 -4.22 -8.71 -6.01
CA GLY A 325 -4.84 -7.46 -6.46
C GLY A 325 -3.89 -6.67 -7.37
N ASN A 326 -3.43 -5.50 -6.91
CA ASN A 326 -2.50 -4.65 -7.68
C ASN A 326 -1.08 -5.24 -7.85
N GLY A 327 -0.74 -6.33 -7.18
CA GLY A 327 0.59 -6.93 -7.24
C GLY A 327 1.22 -7.17 -5.87
N GLU A 328 2.49 -7.55 -5.84
CA GLU A 328 3.23 -7.81 -4.60
C GLU A 328 4.70 -7.40 -4.77
N MET A 329 5.32 -6.98 -3.67
CA MET A 329 6.72 -6.58 -3.62
C MET A 329 7.48 -7.48 -2.66
N PHE A 330 8.64 -7.95 -3.12
CA PHE A 330 9.57 -8.76 -2.35
C PHE A 330 10.93 -8.07 -2.30
N SER A 331 11.25 -7.46 -1.15
CA SER A 331 12.57 -6.87 -0.90
C SER A 331 13.46 -7.84 -0.14
N PHE A 332 14.73 -7.90 -0.53
CA PHE A 332 15.71 -8.82 0.07
C PHE A 332 17.14 -8.29 -0.04
N ASN A 333 18.04 -8.90 0.74
CA ASN A 333 19.48 -8.65 0.68
C ASN A 333 20.19 -9.83 0.01
N ALA A 334 20.68 -9.63 -1.22
CA ALA A 334 21.36 -10.66 -2.01
C ALA A 334 22.78 -10.93 -1.46
N LYS A 335 23.12 -12.20 -1.28
CA LYS A 335 24.40 -12.71 -0.77
C LYS A 335 24.91 -13.88 -1.61
N SER A 336 26.19 -13.85 -1.94
CA SER A 336 26.84 -14.92 -2.72
C SER A 336 26.99 -16.22 -1.91
N GLU A 337 27.25 -16.12 -0.61
CA GLU A 337 27.35 -17.25 0.33
C GLU A 337 26.00 -17.60 0.98
N PHE A 338 24.89 -17.49 0.24
CA PHE A 338 23.58 -17.84 0.78
C PHE A 338 23.43 -19.37 0.91
N GLU A 339 23.39 -19.86 2.15
CA GLU A 339 22.88 -21.19 2.44
C GLU A 339 21.38 -21.11 2.74
N MET A 340 20.58 -21.75 1.89
CA MET A 340 19.15 -21.84 2.12
C MET A 340 18.89 -22.52 3.46
N ASN A 341 18.13 -21.87 4.33
CA ASN A 341 17.66 -22.50 5.55
C ASN A 341 16.65 -23.60 5.17
N THR A 342 17.12 -24.84 5.07
CA THR A 342 16.29 -26.00 4.73
C THR A 342 15.40 -26.42 5.91
N ILE A 343 15.41 -25.72 7.05
CA ILE A 343 14.52 -26.00 8.19
C ILE A 343 13.16 -25.32 8.00
N SER A 344 13.07 -24.18 7.30
CA SER A 344 11.79 -23.52 6.99
C SER A 344 11.18 -24.10 5.72
N THR A 345 9.95 -24.61 5.84
CA THR A 345 9.23 -25.18 4.71
C THR A 345 8.51 -24.08 3.93
N GLN A 346 8.73 -24.04 2.62
CA GLN A 346 8.05 -23.15 1.68
C GLN A 346 7.05 -23.97 0.88
N TYR A 347 5.82 -23.48 0.79
CA TYR A 347 4.77 -24.13 0.01
C TYR A 347 4.22 -23.16 -1.02
N ALA A 348 3.94 -23.66 -2.22
CA ALA A 348 3.09 -23.01 -3.19
C ALA A 348 1.92 -23.94 -3.50
N PHE A 349 0.71 -23.45 -3.27
CA PHE A 349 -0.52 -24.16 -3.57
C PHE A 349 -1.17 -23.55 -4.80
N SER A 350 -1.69 -24.39 -5.68
CA SER A 350 -2.57 -23.97 -6.77
C SER A 350 -3.71 -24.96 -6.87
N LEU A 351 -4.95 -24.47 -6.85
CA LEU A 351 -6.14 -25.29 -7.03
C LEU A 351 -6.85 -24.83 -8.30
N TYR A 352 -7.12 -25.75 -9.23
CA TYR A 352 -7.81 -25.43 -10.48
C TYR A 352 -8.73 -26.57 -10.95
N PRO A 353 -9.98 -26.28 -11.36
CA PRO A 353 -10.73 -25.07 -11.04
C PRO A 353 -11.03 -25.01 -9.53
N ARG A 354 -11.20 -23.80 -8.98
CA ARG A 354 -11.52 -23.60 -7.54
C ARG A 354 -13.00 -23.71 -7.20
N SER A 355 -13.85 -23.72 -8.23
CA SER A 355 -15.29 -24.02 -8.13
C SER A 355 -15.60 -25.13 -9.12
N VAL A 356 -15.86 -26.33 -8.61
CA VAL A 356 -16.11 -27.53 -9.43
C VAL A 356 -17.23 -28.35 -8.83
N VAL A 357 -17.96 -29.06 -9.70
CA VAL A 357 -18.97 -30.04 -9.27
C VAL A 357 -18.41 -31.46 -9.31
N ASP A 358 -17.39 -31.73 -10.13
CA ASP A 358 -16.83 -33.08 -10.36
C ASP A 358 -15.35 -33.16 -9.97
N LYS A 359 -14.44 -32.62 -10.80
CA LYS A 359 -12.98 -32.78 -10.62
C LYS A 359 -12.29 -31.44 -10.40
N THR A 360 -11.34 -31.42 -9.47
CA THR A 360 -10.36 -30.35 -9.28
C THR A 360 -8.94 -30.93 -9.25
N GLN A 361 -7.95 -30.10 -9.58
CA GLN A 361 -6.54 -30.41 -9.48
C GLN A 361 -5.91 -29.52 -8.40
N LEU A 362 -5.41 -30.14 -7.33
CA LEU A 362 -4.53 -29.50 -6.37
C LEU A 362 -3.08 -29.74 -6.78
N SER A 363 -2.35 -28.67 -7.07
CA SER A 363 -0.91 -28.69 -7.28
C SER A 363 -0.24 -28.12 -6.03
N VAL A 364 0.59 -28.95 -5.39
CA VAL A 364 1.42 -28.55 -4.25
C VAL A 364 2.87 -28.62 -4.68
N LEU A 365 3.60 -27.54 -4.46
CA LEU A 365 5.04 -27.50 -4.61
C LEU A 365 5.64 -27.15 -3.25
N SER A 366 6.58 -27.95 -2.79
CA SER A 366 7.32 -27.72 -1.55
C SER A 366 8.81 -27.88 -1.77
N ASN A 367 9.60 -27.06 -1.06
CA ASN A 367 11.03 -27.26 -0.95
C ASN A 367 11.41 -28.44 -0.03
N LYS A 368 10.44 -29.05 0.67
CA LYS A 368 10.59 -30.29 1.43
C LYS A 368 9.53 -31.31 1.05
N GLN A 369 9.88 -32.18 0.10
CA GLN A 369 8.96 -33.23 -0.34
C GLN A 369 8.57 -34.22 0.77
N SER A 370 9.45 -34.44 1.76
CA SER A 370 9.22 -35.35 2.89
C SER A 370 8.08 -34.93 3.82
N GLU A 371 7.67 -33.66 3.79
CA GLU A 371 6.58 -33.12 4.62
C GLU A 371 5.23 -33.06 3.86
N MET A 372 5.17 -33.50 2.60
CA MET A 372 3.96 -33.44 1.75
C MET A 372 3.06 -34.70 1.83
N ILE A 373 2.96 -35.35 2.99
CA ILE A 373 2.14 -36.57 3.18
C ILE A 373 0.69 -36.22 3.51
#